data_AF-A0AAU4RQM6-F1
#
_entry.id   AF-A0AAU4RQM6-F1
#
_cell.length_a   1.000
_cell.length_b   1.000
_cell.length_c   1.000
_cell.angle_alpha   90.00
_cell.angle_beta   90.00
_cell.angle_gamma   90.00
#
_symmetry.space_group_name_H-M   'P 1'
#
loop_
_entity.id
_entity.type
_entity.pdbx_description
1 polymer ?
#
loop_
_entity_poly.entity_id
_entity_poly.type
_entity_poly.pdbx_seq_one_letter_code
_entity_poly.pdbx_strand_id
1 'polypeptide(L)'
;MTTSSGQGWFPLPGEHAQAEYELLRSHVLEHSRMPSSLAAARFARRGLVGLISWPAGETDFMAELSGARRPAWTPHHDPRMDVLAAVFAVLLEAADRLGFGSDQAWRWVR
;
A
#
# COMPACT_ATOMS: atom_id res chain seq x y z
N MET A 1 -9.01 -31.02 -18.18
CA MET A 1 -8.85 -30.75 -16.73
C MET A 1 -7.96 -29.52 -16.61
N THR A 2 -8.57 -28.34 -16.54
CA THR A 2 -7.90 -27.06 -16.34
C THR A 2 -7.90 -26.77 -14.84
N THR A 3 -6.73 -26.85 -14.20
CA THR A 3 -6.56 -26.38 -12.82
C THR A 3 -6.42 -24.87 -12.86
N SER A 4 -7.52 -24.18 -12.61
CA SER A 4 -7.53 -22.78 -12.20
C SER A 4 -6.84 -22.69 -10.84
N SER A 5 -5.56 -22.36 -10.82
CA SER A 5 -4.87 -21.92 -9.61
C SER A 5 -5.39 -20.52 -9.29
N GLY A 6 -6.36 -20.45 -8.38
CA GLY A 6 -6.79 -19.21 -7.75
C GLY A 6 -5.59 -18.58 -7.04
N GLN A 7 -4.90 -17.69 -7.75
CA GLN A 7 -3.91 -16.81 -7.13
C GLN A 7 -4.69 -15.76 -6.36
N GLY A 8 -4.52 -15.77 -5.03
CA GLY A 8 -5.04 -14.71 -4.18
C GLY A 8 -4.56 -13.35 -4.70
N TRP A 9 -5.43 -12.35 -4.64
CA TRP A 9 -5.18 -10.96 -5.03
C TRP A 9 -4.06 -10.26 -4.24
N PHE A 10 -3.36 -10.98 -3.36
CA PHE A 10 -2.32 -10.43 -2.50
C PHE A 10 -0.94 -10.80 -3.07
N PRO A 11 -0.12 -9.83 -3.51
CA PRO A 11 1.23 -10.10 -3.97
C PRO A 11 2.07 -10.76 -2.87
N LEU A 12 2.99 -11.63 -3.28
CA LEU A 12 3.90 -12.29 -2.34
C LEU A 12 4.82 -11.24 -1.69
N PRO A 13 5.22 -11.38 -0.41
CA PRO A 13 6.05 -10.38 0.28
C PRO A 13 7.35 -9.97 -0.46
N GLY A 14 7.92 -10.87 -1.27
CA GLY A 14 9.11 -10.60 -2.07
C GLY A 14 8.87 -9.71 -3.30
N GLU A 15 7.64 -9.64 -3.82
CA GLU A 15 7.30 -8.85 -5.02
C GLU A 15 7.31 -7.35 -4.70
N HIS A 16 6.84 -6.96 -3.52
CA HIS A 16 6.94 -5.57 -3.06
C HIS A 16 8.38 -5.12 -2.85
N ALA A 17 9.22 -5.95 -2.21
CA ALA A 17 10.63 -5.63 -2.00
C ALA A 17 11.38 -5.48 -3.34
N GLN A 18 11.05 -6.31 -4.33
CA GLN A 18 11.60 -6.20 -5.68
C GLN A 18 11.15 -4.91 -6.38
N ALA A 19 9.86 -4.56 -6.29
CA ALA A 19 9.34 -3.32 -6.86
C ALA A 19 9.99 -2.08 -6.24
N GLU A 20 10.12 -2.04 -4.91
CA GLU A 20 10.81 -0.96 -4.19
C GLU A 20 12.28 -0.86 -4.61
N TYR A 21 12.98 -1.99 -4.77
CA TYR A 21 14.37 -1.98 -5.24
C TYR A 21 14.49 -1.44 -6.67
N GLU A 22 13.64 -1.86 -7.60
CA GLU A 22 13.69 -1.37 -8.99
C GLU A 22 13.35 0.12 -9.09
N LEU A 23 12.44 0.64 -8.26
CA LEU A 23 12.17 2.08 -8.14
C LEU A 23 13.37 2.86 -7.60
N LEU A 24 14.05 2.34 -6.58
CA LEU A 24 15.28 2.95 -6.07
C LEU A 24 16.39 2.94 -7.13
N ARG A 25 16.55 1.81 -7.81
CA ARG A 25 17.54 1.63 -8.88
C ARG A 25 17.29 2.61 -10.03
N SER A 26 16.05 2.70 -10.54
CA SER A 26 15.70 3.61 -11.63
C SER A 26 15.96 5.07 -11.24
N HIS A 27 15.53 5.48 -10.04
CA HIS A 27 15.74 6.85 -9.56
C HIS A 27 17.23 7.20 -9.42
N VAL A 28 18.06 6.29 -8.89
CA VAL A 28 19.50 6.51 -8.78
C VAL A 28 20.16 6.59 -10.14
N LEU A 29 19.77 5.73 -11.09
CA LEU A 29 20.30 5.76 -12.46
C LEU A 29 19.96 7.07 -13.17
N GLU A 30 18.76 7.62 -12.93
CA GLU A 30 18.30 8.86 -13.57
C GLU A 30 18.85 10.12 -12.89
N HIS A 31 18.85 10.18 -11.55
CA HIS A 31 19.11 11.40 -10.79
C HIS A 31 20.45 11.41 -10.06
N SER A 32 21.22 10.30 -10.11
CA SER A 32 22.48 10.12 -9.38
C SER A 32 22.39 10.36 -7.86
N ARG A 33 21.18 10.22 -7.30
CA ARG A 33 20.90 10.40 -5.86
C ARG A 33 19.76 9.50 -5.40
N MET A 34 19.75 9.18 -4.11
CA MET A 34 18.64 8.47 -3.49
C MET A 34 17.41 9.37 -3.34
N PRO A 35 16.20 8.86 -3.58
CA PRO A 35 14.96 9.59 -3.30
C PRO A 35 14.76 9.73 -1.79
N SER A 36 14.04 10.75 -1.36
CA SER A 36 13.60 10.92 0.04
C SER A 36 12.36 10.08 0.31
N SER A 37 12.52 8.75 0.35
CA SER A 37 11.44 7.80 0.61
C SER A 37 11.76 6.87 1.79
N LEU A 38 10.73 6.25 2.36
CA LEU A 38 10.90 5.27 3.44
C LEU A 38 11.68 4.03 2.97
N ALA A 39 11.47 3.59 1.72
CA ALA A 39 12.24 2.53 1.09
C ALA A 39 13.73 2.90 0.99
N ALA A 40 14.04 4.14 0.59
CA ALA A 40 15.42 4.63 0.54
C ALA A 40 16.08 4.65 1.92
N ALA A 41 15.37 5.09 2.96
CA ALA A 41 15.86 5.08 4.34
C ALA A 41 16.12 3.66 4.86
N ARG A 42 15.22 2.71 4.58
CA ARG A 42 15.38 1.30 4.94
C ARG A 42 16.58 0.68 4.22
N PHE A 43 16.66 0.88 2.90
CA PHE A 43 17.77 0.41 2.09
C PHE A 43 19.11 1.00 2.57
N ALA A 44 19.18 2.29 2.89
CA ALA A 44 20.39 2.91 3.41
C ALA A 44 20.85 2.31 4.75
N ARG A 45 19.92 1.91 5.63
CA ARG A 45 20.25 1.35 6.95
C ARG A 45 20.61 -0.13 6.93
N ARG A 46 20.03 -0.93 6.02
CA ARG A 46 20.08 -2.41 6.08
C ARG A 46 20.29 -3.09 4.73
N GLY A 47 20.47 -2.33 3.64
CA GLY A 47 20.55 -2.85 2.28
C GLY A 47 19.26 -3.53 1.82
N LEU A 48 19.39 -4.45 0.86
CA LEU A 48 18.26 -5.22 0.31
C LEU A 48 17.53 -6.05 1.37
N VAL A 49 18.24 -6.54 2.39
CA VAL A 49 17.64 -7.23 3.55
C VAL A 49 16.63 -6.32 4.28
N GLY A 50 16.88 -5.01 4.32
CA GLY A 50 15.94 -4.03 4.87
C GLY A 50 14.62 -3.94 4.11
N LEU A 51 14.64 -4.15 2.79
CA LEU A 51 13.44 -4.16 1.95
C LEU A 51 12.70 -5.50 2.08
N ILE A 52 13.43 -6.62 2.15
CA ILE A 52 12.85 -7.97 2.24
C ILE A 52 12.26 -8.28 3.63
N SER A 53 12.99 -7.95 4.70
CA SER A 53 12.58 -8.26 6.08
C SER A 53 11.52 -7.31 6.61
N TRP A 54 11.40 -6.13 6.01
CA TRP A 54 10.37 -5.13 6.33
C TRP A 54 9.67 -4.67 5.05
N PRO A 55 8.92 -5.56 4.38
CA PRO A 55 8.13 -5.24 3.19
C PRO A 55 6.87 -4.52 3.64
N ALA A 56 7.03 -3.36 4.27
CA ALA A 56 5.99 -2.37 4.37
C ALA A 56 6.23 -1.39 3.23
N GLY A 57 5.77 -1.77 2.04
CA GLY A 57 5.56 -0.81 0.97
C GLY A 57 4.77 0.39 1.48
N GLU A 58 4.83 1.52 0.77
CA GLU A 58 3.77 2.53 0.91
C GLU A 58 2.43 1.79 0.93
N THR A 59 1.70 1.90 2.03
CA THR A 59 0.60 0.97 2.29
C THR A 59 -0.47 1.25 1.26
N ASP A 60 -0.65 0.31 0.33
CA ASP A 60 -1.71 0.35 -0.67
C ASP A 60 -3.04 0.12 0.05
N PHE A 61 -3.57 1.16 0.67
CA PHE A 61 -4.88 1.12 1.25
C PHE A 61 -5.90 1.07 0.10
N MET A 62 -6.74 0.03 0.08
CA MET A 62 -7.85 -0.11 -0.86
C MET A 62 -9.16 -0.06 -0.09
N ALA A 63 -10.11 0.73 -0.57
CA ALA A 63 -11.46 0.79 -0.03
C ALA A 63 -12.48 0.35 -1.10
N GLU A 64 -13.36 -0.56 -0.74
CA GLU A 64 -14.42 -1.07 -1.62
C GLU A 64 -15.79 -0.89 -0.96
N LEU A 65 -16.81 -0.56 -1.76
CA LEU A 65 -18.20 -0.50 -1.32
C LEU A 65 -18.94 -1.81 -1.65
N SER A 66 -19.06 -2.72 -0.69
CA SER A 66 -19.75 -4.01 -0.88
C SER A 66 -21.22 -3.95 -0.42
N GLY A 67 -22.14 -4.56 -1.18
CA GLY A 67 -23.53 -4.80 -0.77
C GLY A 67 -24.45 -3.57 -0.70
N ALA A 68 -23.95 -2.36 -0.97
CA ALA A 68 -24.79 -1.18 -0.95
C ALA A 68 -25.63 -1.08 -2.25
N ARG A 69 -26.95 -0.90 -2.12
CA ARG A 69 -27.84 -0.70 -3.27
C ARG A 69 -27.72 0.74 -3.81
N ARG A 70 -27.39 0.90 -5.09
CA ARG A 70 -27.31 2.21 -5.74
C ARG A 70 -28.71 2.85 -5.78
N PRO A 71 -28.87 4.12 -5.35
CA PRO A 71 -30.12 4.84 -5.55
C PRO A 71 -30.46 4.95 -7.04
N ALA A 72 -31.73 4.76 -7.39
CA ALA A 72 -32.16 4.74 -8.80
C ALA A 72 -32.07 6.13 -9.49
N TRP A 73 -32.01 7.21 -8.70
CA TRP A 73 -32.06 8.60 -9.17
C TRP A 73 -30.68 9.23 -9.41
N THR A 74 -29.58 8.49 -9.27
CA THR A 74 -28.22 8.98 -9.50
C THR A 74 -27.66 8.45 -10.81
N PRO A 75 -27.70 9.17 -11.96
CA PRO A 75 -27.23 8.65 -13.24
C PRO A 75 -25.70 8.65 -13.33
N HIS A 76 -25.04 9.72 -12.86
CA HIS A 76 -23.61 9.98 -13.12
C HIS A 76 -22.77 10.22 -11.86
N HIS A 77 -23.40 10.36 -10.70
CA HIS A 77 -22.73 10.69 -9.45
C HIS A 77 -23.30 9.84 -8.32
N ASP A 78 -22.49 8.99 -7.72
CA ASP A 78 -22.90 8.14 -6.61
C ASP A 78 -22.43 8.76 -5.29
N PRO A 79 -23.31 9.36 -4.47
CA PRO A 79 -22.92 10.04 -3.23
C PRO A 79 -22.23 9.09 -2.22
N ARG A 80 -22.36 7.78 -2.40
CA ARG A 80 -21.69 6.78 -1.56
C ARG A 80 -20.19 6.74 -1.83
N MET A 81 -19.77 7.03 -3.07
CA MET A 81 -18.35 7.11 -3.42
C MET A 81 -17.69 8.33 -2.78
N ASP A 82 -18.40 9.46 -2.67
CA ASP A 82 -17.86 10.65 -1.98
C ASP A 82 -17.74 10.41 -0.47
N VAL A 83 -18.74 9.75 0.13
CA VAL A 83 -18.68 9.35 1.54
C VAL A 83 -17.54 8.36 1.77
N LEU A 84 -17.37 7.38 0.88
CA LEU A 84 -16.25 6.43 0.96
C LEU A 84 -14.92 7.16 0.89
N ALA A 85 -14.74 8.06 -0.08
CA ALA A 85 -13.52 8.85 -0.23
C ALA A 85 -13.25 9.74 0.99
N ALA A 86 -14.27 10.42 1.53
CA ALA A 86 -14.14 11.29 2.70
C ALA A 86 -13.76 10.50 3.96
N VAL A 87 -14.42 9.36 4.22
CA VAL A 87 -14.08 8.49 5.35
C VAL A 87 -12.67 7.93 5.20
N PHE A 88 -12.30 7.53 3.99
CA PHE A 88 -10.99 6.98 3.71
C PHE A 88 -9.87 8.02 3.91
N ALA A 89 -10.08 9.27 3.48
CA ALA A 89 -9.16 10.36 3.76
C ALA A 89 -8.94 10.60 5.26
N VAL A 90 -10.02 10.56 6.07
CA VAL A 90 -9.94 10.67 7.53
C VAL A 90 -9.14 9.50 8.14
N LEU A 91 -9.30 8.28 7.62
CA LEU A 91 -8.54 7.12 8.08
C LEU A 91 -7.05 7.23 7.74
N LEU A 92 -6.71 7.72 6.55
CA LEU A 92 -5.31 7.95 6.16
C LEU A 92 -4.65 9.01 7.04
N GLU A 93 -5.34 10.13 7.29
CA GLU A 93 -4.85 11.19 8.18
C GLU A 93 -4.68 10.69 9.62
N ALA A 94 -5.62 9.86 10.10
CA ALA A 94 -5.51 9.23 11.41
C ALA A 94 -4.35 8.22 11.47
N ALA A 95 -4.13 7.44 10.41
CA ALA A 95 -3.03 6.47 10.32
C ALA A 95 -1.66 7.16 10.38
N ASP A 96 -1.52 8.29 9.68
CA ASP A 96 -0.33 9.14 9.72
C ASP A 96 -0.09 9.70 11.12
N ARG A 97 -1.13 10.32 11.72
CA ARG A 97 -1.06 10.91 13.08
C ARG A 97 -0.76 9.88 14.17
N LEU A 98 -1.35 8.69 14.08
CA LEU A 98 -1.19 7.63 15.07
C LEU A 98 0.12 6.86 14.92
N GLY A 99 0.93 7.19 13.91
CA GLY A 99 2.19 6.47 13.68
C GLY A 99 1.94 5.00 13.35
N PHE A 100 0.84 4.66 12.66
CA PHE A 100 0.77 3.36 11.97
C PHE A 100 1.84 3.24 10.87
N GLY A 101 2.61 4.30 10.64
CA GLY A 101 3.99 4.23 10.20
C GLY A 101 4.87 3.34 11.12
N SER A 102 5.01 2.10 10.70
CA SER A 102 6.12 1.16 10.98
C SER A 102 6.23 0.40 12.32
N ASP A 103 5.64 0.84 13.45
CA ASP A 103 5.93 0.17 14.75
C ASP A 103 4.78 -0.62 15.41
N GLN A 104 3.51 -0.43 15.03
CA GLN A 104 2.37 -1.07 15.75
C GLN A 104 1.66 -2.22 15.03
N ALA A 105 1.85 -2.41 13.72
CA ALA A 105 1.05 -3.37 12.94
C ALA A 105 1.22 -4.85 13.37
N TRP A 106 2.31 -5.20 14.05
CA TRP A 106 2.59 -6.58 14.49
C TRP A 106 2.10 -6.90 15.90
N ARG A 107 1.55 -5.92 16.65
CA ARG A 107 1.19 -6.13 18.06
C ARG A 107 -0.15 -6.86 18.27
N TRP A 108 -0.93 -7.05 17.21
CA TRP A 108 -2.27 -7.67 17.26
C TRP A 108 -2.34 -9.12 16.77
N VAL A 109 -1.20 -9.77 16.49
CA VAL A 109 -1.12 -11.18 16.06
C VAL A 109 -0.44 -12.05 17.14
N ARG A 110 -0.73 -11.83 18.42
CA ARG A 110 -0.31 -12.77 19.48
C ARG A 110 -1.47 -13.66 19.91
#